data_AF-A0A5C1AAN1-F1
#
_entry.id   AF-A0A5C1AAN1-F1
#
_cell.length_a   1.000
_cell.length_b   1.000
_cell.length_c   1.000
_cell.angle_alpha   90.00
_cell.angle_beta   90.00
_cell.angle_gamma   90.00
#
_symmetry.space_group_name_H-M   'P 1'
#
loop_
_entity.id
_entity.type
_entity.pdbx_description
1 polymer ?
#
loop_
_entity_poly.entity_id
_entity_poly.type
_entity_poly.pdbx_seq_one_letter_code
_entity_poly.pdbx_strand_id
1 'polypeptide(L)'
;MLHLFRPLVGVLLVASFTHAADPTPIDKSLAIQRAMAEAKTYLTANQPADAVKSLEGVLPSINGDADFLVLLRQAYGEELKRQKVSRTPDNARVAELESKLTILTGSDAKPVATETNVKLAPPMIAEVPPIPAPAKPTAESVDLIKQATDLFNQARAQPAKFAEAARFFDKAFNSKLELSRDQMAAWAYCRVKLAADGWNKSNRDASATKAAVREIEDALKLAPAQAELQAAGLKIIADIGGTPTASTAPTGKPTITESSWMALESDNFRVRFQGSPDVPKALLTKAEEGRRAIFAKWSSPPSGNWQPKCDIVLHADGKPFAIATNQPAEATGHAFVKLEAKQVTDRRIDLRADDANVGDETLARELTYVILADLFPDRDLPRWAAIGMAVLSAASETERCQQTLPRCQRDGELFGLAAFLDLKGPPKPEAVTAYYVESVSLVDHLVHKKNEKTFRIFLLDAQRYGTEKALERQYGYATVKELDDEWRRAALTTARGQKP
;
A
#
# COMPACT_ATOMS: atom_id res chain seq x y z
N MET A 1 -14.59 7.36 -94.04
CA MET A 1 -14.84 8.36 -92.98
C MET A 1 -15.75 7.73 -91.94
N LEU A 2 -15.18 7.19 -90.87
CA LEU A 2 -15.93 6.73 -89.70
C LEU A 2 -15.11 7.05 -88.45
N HIS A 3 -15.67 7.91 -87.60
CA HIS A 3 -15.20 8.22 -86.25
C HIS A 3 -15.45 7.03 -85.32
N LEU A 4 -14.48 6.64 -84.49
CA LEU A 4 -14.71 5.74 -83.36
C LEU A 4 -13.80 6.09 -82.17
N PHE A 5 -14.43 6.78 -81.21
CA PHE A 5 -14.36 6.66 -79.74
C PHE A 5 -13.09 6.08 -79.09
N ARG A 6 -12.43 6.94 -78.27
CA ARG A 6 -11.54 6.54 -77.16
C ARG A 6 -12.36 6.28 -75.89
N PRO A 7 -12.12 5.20 -75.13
CA PRO A 7 -12.61 5.09 -73.77
C PRO A 7 -11.60 5.66 -72.76
N LEU A 8 -12.12 6.41 -71.80
CA LEU A 8 -11.40 6.99 -70.66
C LEU A 8 -11.39 5.94 -69.53
N VAL A 9 -10.22 5.46 -69.13
CA VAL A 9 -10.05 4.55 -67.99
C VAL A 9 -9.94 5.39 -66.72
N GLY A 10 -10.98 5.39 -65.90
CA GLY A 10 -10.97 5.96 -64.55
C GLY A 10 -10.39 4.97 -63.54
N VAL A 11 -9.28 5.36 -62.89
CA VAL A 11 -8.68 4.62 -61.78
C VAL A 11 -9.44 4.97 -60.50
N LEU A 12 -10.15 3.99 -59.93
CA LEU A 12 -10.85 4.10 -58.65
C LEU A 12 -9.87 3.76 -57.52
N LEU A 13 -9.50 4.76 -56.71
CA LEU A 13 -8.63 4.62 -55.54
C LEU A 13 -9.50 4.23 -54.34
N VAL A 14 -9.46 2.94 -53.95
CA VAL A 14 -10.16 2.44 -52.76
C VAL A 14 -9.27 2.68 -51.54
N ALA A 15 -9.65 3.66 -50.70
CA ALA A 15 -9.03 3.89 -49.41
C ALA A 15 -9.53 2.85 -48.41
N SER A 16 -8.68 1.88 -48.06
CA SER A 16 -8.93 0.91 -46.99
C SER A 16 -8.78 1.61 -45.63
N PHE A 17 -9.90 1.88 -44.95
CA PHE A 17 -9.88 2.32 -43.56
C PHE A 17 -9.60 1.12 -42.64
N THR A 18 -8.36 0.99 -42.16
CA THR A 18 -8.04 0.11 -41.03
C THR A 18 -8.58 0.74 -39.75
N HIS A 19 -9.66 0.19 -39.19
CA HIS A 19 -10.09 0.53 -37.83
C HIS A 19 -9.01 0.03 -36.85
N ALA A 20 -8.28 0.96 -36.23
CA ALA A 20 -7.45 0.64 -35.08
C ALA A 20 -8.38 0.25 -33.92
N ALA A 21 -8.18 -0.94 -33.35
CA ALA A 21 -8.92 -1.37 -32.17
C ALA A 21 -8.64 -0.41 -31.00
N ASP A 22 -9.67 -0.05 -30.25
CA ASP A 22 -9.52 0.80 -29.07
C ASP A 22 -8.54 0.15 -28.07
N PRO A 23 -7.65 0.95 -27.45
CA PRO A 23 -6.69 0.43 -26.47
C PRO A 23 -7.42 -0.21 -25.30
N THR A 24 -6.98 -1.42 -24.92
CA THR A 24 -7.60 -2.16 -23.83
C THR A 24 -7.38 -1.45 -22.49
N PRO A 25 -8.19 -1.72 -21.45
CA PRO A 25 -7.97 -1.15 -20.12
C PRO A 25 -6.56 -1.38 -19.57
N ILE A 26 -5.93 -2.51 -19.91
CA ILE A 26 -4.56 -2.83 -19.49
C ILE A 26 -3.55 -1.94 -20.22
N ASP A 27 -3.73 -1.70 -21.52
CA ASP A 27 -2.85 -0.83 -22.29
C ASP A 27 -2.87 0.61 -21.77
N LYS A 28 -4.05 1.08 -21.33
CA LYS A 28 -4.22 2.39 -20.69
C LYS A 28 -3.50 2.46 -19.34
N SER A 29 -3.65 1.44 -18.49
CA SER A 29 -2.96 1.38 -17.18
C SER A 29 -1.43 1.41 -17.35
N LEU A 30 -0.90 0.58 -18.25
CA LEU A 30 0.53 0.50 -18.52
C LEU A 30 1.08 1.82 -19.10
N ALA A 31 0.30 2.51 -19.94
CA ALA A 31 0.68 3.82 -20.45
C ALA A 31 0.79 4.86 -19.34
N ILE A 32 -0.14 4.85 -18.37
CA ILE A 32 -0.12 5.75 -17.20
C ILE A 32 1.10 5.47 -16.32
N GLN A 33 1.34 4.20 -15.96
CA GLN A 33 2.50 3.81 -15.15
C GLN A 33 3.82 4.24 -15.80
N ARG A 34 3.94 4.04 -17.12
CA ARG A 34 5.11 4.46 -17.89
C ARG A 34 5.28 5.97 -17.90
N ALA A 35 4.22 6.73 -18.14
CA ALA A 35 4.26 8.19 -18.12
C ALA A 35 4.69 8.71 -16.74
N MET A 36 4.23 8.10 -15.65
CA MET A 36 4.66 8.45 -14.29
C MET A 36 6.14 8.13 -14.03
N ALA A 37 6.64 6.99 -14.52
CA ALA A 37 8.05 6.62 -14.39
C ALA A 37 8.97 7.55 -15.21
N GLU A 38 8.58 7.86 -16.45
CA GLU A 38 9.30 8.82 -17.31
C GLU A 38 9.29 10.22 -16.68
N ALA A 39 8.14 10.68 -16.18
CA ALA A 39 8.03 11.99 -15.52
C ALA A 39 8.90 12.10 -14.26
N LYS A 40 8.97 11.06 -13.43
CA LYS A 40 9.90 11.02 -12.28
C LYS A 40 11.36 11.14 -12.73
N THR A 41 11.73 10.43 -13.80
CA THR A 41 13.07 10.51 -14.38
C THR A 41 13.40 11.91 -14.88
N TYR A 42 12.48 12.54 -15.60
CA TYR A 42 12.62 13.91 -16.09
C TYR A 42 12.72 14.93 -14.94
N LEU A 43 11.94 14.77 -13.87
CA LEU A 43 12.03 15.65 -12.69
C LEU A 43 13.39 15.52 -11.99
N THR A 44 13.92 14.30 -11.83
CA THR A 44 15.27 14.09 -11.28
C THR A 44 16.36 14.70 -12.18
N ALA A 45 16.17 14.65 -13.51
CA ALA A 45 17.06 15.27 -14.48
C ALA A 45 16.87 16.80 -14.63
N ASN A 46 16.04 17.44 -13.79
CA ASN A 46 15.69 18.86 -13.87
C ASN A 46 15.10 19.28 -15.24
N GLN A 47 14.30 18.40 -15.84
CA GLN A 47 13.58 18.56 -17.11
C GLN A 47 12.05 18.59 -16.88
N PRO A 48 11.50 19.57 -16.14
CA PRO A 48 10.08 19.55 -15.76
C PRO A 48 9.11 19.69 -16.95
N ALA A 49 9.51 20.34 -18.05
CA ALA A 49 8.67 20.45 -19.26
C ALA A 49 8.41 19.09 -19.93
N ASP A 50 9.44 18.22 -19.98
CA ASP A 50 9.32 16.86 -20.51
C ASP A 50 8.48 15.97 -19.58
N ALA A 51 8.59 16.20 -18.25
CA ALA A 51 7.75 15.54 -17.26
C ALA A 51 6.26 15.90 -17.47
N VAL A 52 5.95 17.18 -17.61
CA VAL A 52 4.59 17.66 -17.88
C VAL A 52 4.05 17.08 -19.18
N LYS A 53 4.82 17.14 -20.26
CA LYS A 53 4.42 16.57 -21.56
C LYS A 53 4.10 15.07 -21.48
N SER A 54 4.90 14.31 -20.73
CA SER A 54 4.71 12.86 -20.57
C SER A 54 3.42 12.55 -19.82
N LEU A 55 3.11 13.29 -18.75
CA LEU A 55 1.90 13.11 -17.96
C LEU A 55 0.65 13.60 -18.71
N GLU A 56 0.68 14.79 -19.32
CA GLU A 56 -0.46 15.32 -20.07
C GLU A 56 -0.85 14.41 -21.26
N GLY A 57 0.11 13.70 -21.86
CA GLY A 57 -0.14 12.75 -22.94
C GLY A 57 -1.06 11.59 -22.58
N VAL A 58 -1.17 11.25 -21.29
CA VAL A 58 -2.05 10.17 -20.80
C VAL A 58 -3.25 10.68 -20.01
N LEU A 59 -3.42 12.01 -19.88
CA LEU A 59 -4.51 12.63 -19.11
C LEU A 59 -5.92 12.11 -19.49
N PRO A 60 -6.26 11.89 -20.79
CA PRO A 60 -7.58 11.37 -21.16
C PRO A 60 -7.84 9.92 -20.67
N SER A 61 -6.79 9.20 -20.28
CA SER A 61 -6.88 7.82 -19.83
C SER A 61 -6.92 7.69 -18.30
N ILE A 62 -6.74 8.77 -17.54
CA ILE A 62 -6.70 8.69 -16.07
C ILE A 62 -8.10 8.55 -15.50
N ASN A 63 -8.23 7.69 -14.49
CA ASN A 63 -9.48 7.49 -13.74
C ASN A 63 -9.41 8.10 -12.34
N GLY A 64 -8.87 9.33 -12.24
CA GLY A 64 -8.73 10.04 -10.96
C GLY A 64 -7.64 9.51 -10.03
N ASP A 65 -6.59 8.88 -10.58
CA ASP A 65 -5.46 8.37 -9.81
C ASP A 65 -4.77 9.49 -9.00
N ALA A 66 -4.75 9.34 -7.66
CA ALA A 66 -4.26 10.38 -6.76
C ALA A 66 -2.74 10.60 -6.87
N ASP A 67 -1.97 9.53 -7.04
CA ASP A 67 -0.51 9.60 -7.17
C ASP A 67 -0.12 10.29 -8.48
N PHE A 68 -0.85 10.01 -9.56
CA PHE A 68 -0.70 10.69 -10.83
C PHE A 68 -0.96 12.19 -10.70
N LEU A 69 -2.05 12.58 -10.03
CA LEU A 69 -2.41 13.99 -9.85
C LEU A 69 -1.41 14.73 -8.96
N VAL A 70 -0.87 14.08 -7.92
CA VAL A 70 0.22 14.63 -7.10
C VAL A 70 1.48 14.85 -7.92
N LEU A 71 1.88 13.86 -8.72
CA LEU A 71 3.05 13.95 -9.58
C LEU A 71 2.89 15.02 -10.67
N LEU A 72 1.70 15.15 -11.25
CA LEU A 72 1.36 16.19 -12.21
C LEU A 72 1.42 17.60 -11.59
N ARG A 73 0.90 17.76 -10.37
CA ARG A 73 1.01 19.02 -9.62
C ARG A 73 2.46 19.39 -9.35
N GLN A 74 3.30 18.42 -8.96
CA GLN A 74 4.73 18.63 -8.78
C GLN A 74 5.40 19.06 -10.09
N ALA A 75 5.10 18.39 -11.20
CA ALA A 75 5.68 18.71 -12.50
C ALA A 75 5.31 20.13 -12.98
N TYR A 76 4.04 20.53 -12.87
CA TYR A 76 3.63 21.91 -13.17
C TYR A 76 4.31 22.93 -12.26
N GLY A 77 4.44 22.64 -10.96
CA GLY A 77 5.10 23.54 -10.01
C GLY A 77 6.57 23.78 -10.35
N GLU A 78 7.32 22.74 -10.72
CA GLU A 78 8.72 22.85 -11.13
C GLU A 78 8.87 23.52 -12.51
N GLU A 79 7.98 23.26 -13.47
CA GLU A 79 8.00 23.95 -14.77
C GLU A 79 7.72 25.45 -14.60
N LEU A 80 6.74 25.80 -13.77
CA LEU A 80 6.39 27.20 -13.47
C LEU A 80 7.56 27.95 -12.82
N LYS A 81 8.23 27.35 -11.82
CA LYS A 81 9.43 27.92 -11.21
C LYS A 81 10.51 28.19 -12.25
N ARG A 82 10.76 27.23 -13.14
CA ARG A 82 11.76 27.36 -14.21
C ARG A 82 11.41 28.48 -15.18
N GLN A 83 10.14 28.59 -15.59
CA GLN A 83 9.67 29.67 -16.47
C GLN A 83 9.85 31.05 -15.82
N LYS A 84 9.51 31.21 -14.53
CA LYS A 84 9.64 32.50 -13.81
C LYS A 84 11.07 32.99 -13.63
N VAL A 85 12.06 32.09 -13.63
CA VAL A 85 13.49 32.42 -13.49
C VAL A 85 14.18 32.55 -14.86
N SER A 86 13.52 32.14 -15.95
CA SER A 86 14.06 32.27 -17.31
C SER A 86 14.28 33.74 -17.69
N ARG A 87 15.35 34.03 -18.44
CA ARG A 87 15.61 35.38 -18.99
C ARG A 87 14.53 35.84 -19.98
N THR A 88 13.83 34.89 -20.58
CA THR A 88 12.73 35.10 -21.52
C THR A 88 11.58 34.18 -21.11
N PRO A 89 10.77 34.55 -20.11
CA PRO A 89 9.63 33.76 -19.67
C PRO A 89 8.57 33.71 -20.77
N ASP A 90 8.03 32.52 -21.04
CA ASP A 90 6.83 32.39 -21.85
C ASP A 90 5.61 32.69 -20.96
N ASN A 91 5.14 33.94 -21.00
CA ASN A 91 4.03 34.40 -20.17
C ASN A 91 2.71 33.66 -20.45
N ALA A 92 2.51 33.17 -21.68
CA ALA A 92 1.32 32.38 -22.01
C ALA A 92 1.40 31.01 -21.33
N ARG A 93 2.56 30.36 -21.38
CA ARG A 93 2.80 29.10 -20.68
C ARG A 93 2.72 29.24 -19.17
N VAL A 94 3.24 30.34 -18.62
CA VAL A 94 3.12 30.67 -17.18
C VAL A 94 1.65 30.75 -16.76
N ALA A 95 0.82 31.51 -17.48
CA ALA A 95 -0.60 31.65 -17.19
C ALA A 95 -1.36 30.31 -17.31
N GLU A 96 -1.02 29.49 -18.31
CA GLU A 96 -1.57 28.16 -18.49
C GLU A 96 -1.26 27.23 -17.30
N LEU A 97 0.01 27.18 -16.89
CA LEU A 97 0.46 26.37 -15.75
C LEU A 97 -0.17 26.82 -14.44
N GLU A 98 -0.31 28.13 -14.22
CA GLU A 98 -1.01 28.68 -13.06
C GLU A 98 -2.48 28.28 -13.03
N SER A 99 -3.18 28.39 -14.17
CA SER A 99 -4.58 27.96 -14.29
C SER A 99 -4.75 26.46 -14.02
N LYS A 100 -3.88 25.62 -14.59
CA LYS A 100 -3.89 24.17 -14.38
C LYS A 100 -3.59 23.80 -12.92
N LEU A 101 -2.65 24.49 -12.28
CA LEU A 101 -2.39 24.32 -10.86
C LEU A 101 -3.60 24.73 -10.02
N THR A 102 -4.25 25.86 -10.32
CA THR A 102 -5.48 26.28 -9.63
C THR A 102 -6.59 25.23 -9.73
N ILE A 103 -6.79 24.62 -10.90
CA ILE A 103 -7.77 23.53 -11.08
C ILE A 103 -7.37 22.32 -10.22
N LEU A 104 -6.09 21.95 -10.20
CA LEU A 104 -5.59 20.80 -9.42
C LEU A 104 -5.52 21.05 -7.90
N THR A 105 -5.53 22.30 -7.45
CA THR A 105 -5.52 22.66 -6.02
C THR A 105 -6.89 23.07 -5.48
N GLY A 106 -7.85 23.35 -6.37
CA GLY A 106 -9.14 23.96 -6.04
C GLY A 106 -9.01 25.45 -5.75
N SER A 107 -9.94 26.26 -6.29
CA SER A 107 -10.20 27.60 -5.77
C SER A 107 -10.97 27.43 -4.46
N ASP A 108 -10.48 28.03 -3.37
CA ASP A 108 -10.79 27.74 -1.95
C ASP A 108 -10.10 26.49 -1.38
N ALA A 109 -8.86 26.69 -0.93
CA ALA A 109 -8.04 25.67 -0.29
C ALA A 109 -8.66 25.15 1.02
N LYS A 110 -9.08 23.88 1.01
CA LYS A 110 -9.13 22.99 2.18
C LYS A 110 -7.93 22.03 2.13
N PRO A 111 -7.35 21.59 3.26
CA PRO A 111 -6.13 20.80 3.25
C PRO A 111 -6.36 19.45 2.57
N VAL A 112 -5.32 19.03 1.84
CA VAL A 112 -5.13 17.72 1.19
C VAL A 112 -5.56 16.58 2.11
N ALA A 113 -6.34 15.63 1.57
CA ALA A 113 -6.68 14.38 2.24
C ALA A 113 -5.38 13.63 2.58
N THR A 114 -5.15 13.41 3.87
CA THR A 114 -4.08 12.56 4.36
C THR A 114 -4.58 11.13 4.27
N GLU A 115 -4.10 10.36 3.29
CA GLU A 115 -4.18 8.91 3.38
C GLU A 115 -3.18 8.46 4.43
N THR A 116 -3.65 8.29 5.67
CA THR A 116 -2.85 7.70 6.74
C THR A 116 -2.78 6.20 6.52
N ASN A 117 -2.04 5.77 5.51
CA ASN A 117 -1.66 4.36 5.36
C ASN A 117 -0.62 4.04 6.43
N VAL A 118 -1.11 3.70 7.61
CA VAL A 118 -0.30 3.18 8.69
C VAL A 118 0.12 1.76 8.28
N LYS A 119 1.17 1.67 7.45
CA LYS A 119 1.89 0.42 7.24
C LYS A 119 2.60 0.09 8.56
N LEU A 120 1.94 -0.73 9.38
CA LEU A 120 2.47 -1.29 10.62
C LEU A 120 2.23 -2.78 10.56
N ALA A 121 3.20 -3.51 10.00
CA ALA A 121 3.41 -4.88 10.41
C ALA A 121 4.30 -4.81 11.66
N PRO A 122 3.84 -5.27 12.83
CA PRO A 122 4.76 -5.55 13.92
C PRO A 122 5.70 -6.68 13.45
N PRO A 123 7.03 -6.54 13.57
CA PRO A 123 7.85 -7.74 13.48
C PRO A 123 7.50 -8.62 14.68
N MET A 124 7.28 -9.91 14.43
CA MET A 124 7.54 -10.89 15.47
C MET A 124 9.01 -10.73 15.87
N ILE A 125 9.25 -10.48 17.16
CA ILE A 125 10.57 -10.62 17.77
C ILE A 125 10.90 -12.12 17.69
N ALA A 126 11.55 -12.54 16.60
CA ALA A 126 12.04 -13.89 16.40
C ALA A 126 13.57 -13.91 16.49
N GLU A 127 14.10 -14.86 17.25
CA GLU A 127 15.53 -15.12 17.43
C GLU A 127 16.10 -15.77 16.14
N VAL A 128 17.06 -15.13 15.47
CA VAL A 128 17.62 -15.62 14.18
C VAL A 128 19.12 -15.92 14.30
N PRO A 129 19.60 -17.14 13.96
CA PRO A 129 21.01 -17.48 13.88
C PRO A 129 21.66 -17.01 12.56
N PRO A 130 23.01 -16.86 12.48
CA PRO A 130 23.67 -16.18 11.38
C PRO A 130 23.70 -16.99 10.07
N ILE A 131 23.36 -16.34 8.96
CA ILE A 131 23.42 -16.87 7.59
C ILE A 131 24.75 -16.45 6.93
N PRO A 132 25.44 -17.34 6.19
CA PRO A 132 26.69 -16.99 5.50
C PRO A 132 26.45 -16.13 4.24
N ALA A 133 27.40 -15.24 3.96
CA ALA A 133 27.31 -14.24 2.89
C ALA A 133 27.25 -14.84 1.46
N PRO A 134 26.44 -14.28 0.54
CA PRO A 134 26.35 -14.75 -0.84
C PRO A 134 27.57 -14.33 -1.68
N ALA A 135 27.93 -15.19 -2.65
CA ALA A 135 29.02 -14.96 -3.59
C ALA A 135 28.69 -13.88 -4.62
N LYS A 136 29.71 -13.13 -5.08
CA LYS A 136 29.55 -12.05 -6.06
C LYS A 136 29.20 -12.59 -7.48
N PRO A 137 28.32 -11.91 -8.23
CA PRO A 137 27.95 -12.29 -9.61
C PRO A 137 29.11 -12.14 -10.60
N THR A 138 29.16 -13.02 -11.62
CA THR A 138 30.19 -13.06 -12.68
C THR A 138 29.78 -12.21 -13.90
N ALA A 139 30.71 -11.91 -14.80
CA ALA A 139 30.44 -11.09 -15.99
C ALA A 139 29.39 -11.70 -16.94
N GLU A 140 29.36 -13.03 -17.08
CA GLU A 140 28.35 -13.76 -17.86
C GLU A 140 26.94 -13.63 -17.28
N SER A 141 26.84 -13.38 -15.97
CA SER A 141 25.57 -13.34 -15.27
C SER A 141 24.85 -12.00 -15.39
N VAL A 142 25.60 -10.92 -15.52
CA VAL A 142 25.06 -9.57 -15.80
C VAL A 142 24.49 -9.48 -17.21
N ASP A 143 25.06 -10.21 -18.16
CA ASP A 143 24.63 -10.20 -19.57
C ASP A 143 23.26 -10.86 -19.78
N LEU A 144 22.96 -11.95 -19.05
CA LEU A 144 21.67 -12.66 -19.14
C LEU A 144 20.48 -11.79 -18.73
N ILE A 145 20.59 -11.04 -17.63
CA ILE A 145 19.50 -10.20 -17.11
C ILE A 145 19.23 -9.03 -18.06
N LYS A 146 20.30 -8.44 -18.60
CA LYS A 146 20.22 -7.36 -19.58
C LYS A 146 19.52 -7.84 -20.85
N GLN A 147 19.94 -8.98 -21.40
CA GLN A 147 19.31 -9.57 -22.59
C GLN A 147 17.82 -9.88 -22.36
N ALA A 148 17.45 -10.43 -21.20
CA ALA A 148 16.06 -10.68 -20.84
C ALA A 148 15.20 -9.39 -20.85
N THR A 149 15.75 -8.31 -20.27
CA THR A 149 15.08 -7.02 -20.15
C THR A 149 14.94 -6.33 -21.51
N ASP A 150 15.98 -6.37 -22.35
CA ASP A 150 15.96 -5.79 -23.69
C ASP A 150 14.94 -6.51 -24.59
N LEU A 151 14.88 -7.85 -24.52
CA LEU A 151 13.90 -8.66 -25.26
C LEU A 151 12.47 -8.37 -24.79
N PHE A 152 12.24 -8.22 -23.48
CA PHE A 152 10.94 -7.83 -22.94
C PHE A 152 10.48 -6.48 -23.48
N ASN A 153 11.37 -5.47 -23.50
CA ASN A 153 11.06 -4.14 -24.02
C ASN A 153 10.76 -4.15 -25.53
N GLN A 154 11.46 -4.98 -26.31
CA GLN A 154 11.22 -5.15 -27.75
C GLN A 154 9.91 -5.88 -28.05
N ALA A 155 9.37 -6.66 -27.10
CA ALA A 155 8.19 -7.48 -27.30
C ALA A 155 6.90 -6.69 -27.56
N ARG A 156 6.91 -5.38 -27.29
CA ARG A 156 5.83 -4.45 -27.71
C ARG A 156 5.69 -4.36 -29.23
N ALA A 157 6.81 -4.37 -29.96
CA ALA A 157 6.82 -4.32 -31.43
C ALA A 157 6.83 -5.71 -32.06
N GLN A 158 7.36 -6.71 -31.34
CA GLN A 158 7.53 -8.08 -31.83
C GLN A 158 7.04 -9.07 -30.78
N PRO A 159 5.75 -9.45 -30.77
CA PRO A 159 5.18 -10.33 -29.74
C PRO A 159 5.91 -11.67 -29.55
N ALA A 160 6.60 -12.17 -30.58
CA ALA A 160 7.45 -13.36 -30.49
C ALA A 160 8.58 -13.24 -29.44
N LYS A 161 9.01 -12.01 -29.11
CA LYS A 161 10.09 -11.75 -28.15
C LYS A 161 9.71 -12.04 -26.70
N PHE A 162 8.42 -12.15 -26.36
CA PHE A 162 8.00 -12.57 -25.01
C PHE A 162 8.49 -14.00 -24.68
N ALA A 163 8.52 -14.89 -25.67
CA ALA A 163 9.02 -16.26 -25.48
C ALA A 163 10.54 -16.29 -25.24
N GLU A 164 11.29 -15.47 -25.99
CA GLU A 164 12.73 -15.34 -25.80
C GLU A 164 13.05 -14.71 -24.43
N ALA A 165 12.38 -13.61 -24.07
CA ALA A 165 12.56 -12.94 -22.77
C ALA A 165 12.29 -13.89 -21.60
N ALA A 166 11.19 -14.66 -21.64
CA ALA A 166 10.87 -15.64 -20.60
C ALA A 166 11.97 -16.69 -20.39
N ARG A 167 12.59 -17.17 -21.49
CA ARG A 167 13.69 -18.15 -21.42
C ARG A 167 14.95 -17.56 -20.79
N PHE A 168 15.28 -16.31 -21.08
CA PHE A 168 16.43 -15.65 -20.47
C PHE A 168 16.22 -15.35 -18.99
N PHE A 169 15.02 -14.91 -18.59
CA PHE A 169 14.68 -14.76 -17.17
C PHE A 169 14.72 -16.10 -16.42
N ASP A 170 14.19 -17.17 -17.01
CA ASP A 170 14.25 -18.52 -16.43
C ASP A 170 15.70 -19.00 -16.28
N LYS A 171 16.55 -18.79 -17.29
CA LYS A 171 17.97 -19.13 -17.22
C LYS A 171 18.69 -18.31 -16.14
N ALA A 172 18.39 -17.02 -16.01
CA ALA A 172 18.97 -16.16 -14.98
C ALA A 172 18.56 -16.62 -13.57
N PHE A 173 17.27 -16.91 -13.38
CA PHE A 173 16.72 -17.40 -12.12
C PHE A 173 17.31 -18.76 -11.72
N ASN A 174 17.36 -19.72 -12.65
CA ASN A 174 17.94 -21.04 -12.41
C ASN A 174 19.46 -21.01 -12.20
N SER A 175 20.13 -19.94 -12.65
CA SER A 175 21.54 -19.66 -12.35
C SER A 175 21.75 -18.99 -10.99
N LYS A 176 20.69 -18.89 -10.15
CA LYS A 176 20.68 -18.25 -8.83
C LYS A 176 21.05 -16.77 -8.86
N LEU A 177 20.71 -16.08 -9.95
CA LEU A 177 20.89 -14.64 -10.02
C LEU A 177 19.74 -13.92 -9.36
N GLU A 178 20.07 -12.89 -8.59
CA GLU A 178 19.08 -12.01 -7.99
C GLU A 178 18.44 -11.14 -9.07
N LEU A 179 17.17 -11.40 -9.35
CA LEU A 179 16.35 -10.55 -10.21
C LEU A 179 15.72 -9.43 -9.37
N SER A 180 15.73 -8.21 -9.90
CA SER A 180 15.03 -7.10 -9.28
C SER A 180 13.51 -7.36 -9.28
N ARG A 181 12.77 -6.62 -8.44
CA ARG A 181 11.30 -6.71 -8.41
C ARG A 181 10.66 -6.45 -9.77
N ASP A 182 11.20 -5.50 -10.53
CA ASP A 182 10.70 -5.17 -11.86
C ASP A 182 11.03 -6.25 -12.89
N GLN A 183 12.19 -6.91 -12.76
CA GLN A 183 12.58 -8.05 -13.61
C GLN A 183 11.72 -9.29 -13.32
N MET A 184 11.42 -9.57 -12.05
CA MET A 184 10.48 -10.62 -11.66
C MET A 184 9.07 -10.35 -12.19
N ALA A 185 8.62 -9.08 -12.18
CA ALA A 185 7.36 -8.67 -12.76
C ALA A 185 7.32 -8.83 -14.29
N ALA A 186 8.38 -8.43 -14.99
CA ALA A 186 8.51 -8.61 -16.43
C ALA A 186 8.51 -10.09 -16.82
N TRP A 187 9.21 -10.94 -16.05
CA TRP A 187 9.20 -12.38 -16.27
C TRP A 187 7.82 -13.01 -16.06
N ALA A 188 7.16 -12.65 -14.96
CA ALA A 188 5.81 -13.08 -14.65
C ALA A 188 4.84 -12.69 -15.79
N TYR A 189 4.92 -11.45 -16.27
CA TYR A 189 4.12 -10.98 -17.40
C TYR A 189 4.34 -11.82 -18.66
N CYS A 190 5.60 -12.11 -19.02
CA CYS A 190 5.90 -12.96 -20.18
C CYS A 190 5.22 -14.32 -20.06
N ARG A 191 5.30 -14.97 -18.90
CA ARG A 191 4.71 -16.29 -18.65
C ARG A 191 3.18 -16.25 -18.74
N VAL A 192 2.53 -15.28 -18.09
CA VAL A 192 1.07 -15.09 -18.17
C VAL A 192 0.62 -14.91 -19.62
N LYS A 193 1.32 -14.07 -20.39
CA LYS A 193 0.99 -13.82 -21.79
C LYS A 193 1.15 -15.08 -22.64
N LEU A 194 2.26 -15.80 -22.50
CA LEU A 194 2.52 -17.03 -23.28
C LEU A 194 1.50 -18.13 -22.96
N ALA A 195 1.10 -18.27 -21.71
CA ALA A 195 0.05 -19.20 -21.30
C ALA A 195 -1.30 -18.86 -21.93
N ALA A 196 -1.69 -17.57 -21.90
CA ALA A 196 -2.92 -17.09 -22.52
C ALA A 196 -2.90 -17.27 -24.05
N ASP A 197 -1.80 -16.93 -24.72
CA ASP A 197 -1.62 -17.10 -26.16
C ASP A 197 -1.64 -18.58 -26.57
N GLY A 198 -1.03 -19.46 -25.75
CA GLY A 198 -1.03 -20.90 -25.96
C GLY A 198 -2.42 -21.51 -25.85
N TRP A 199 -3.18 -21.10 -24.82
CA TRP A 199 -4.57 -21.52 -24.65
C TRP A 199 -5.48 -21.07 -25.80
N ASN A 200 -5.33 -19.81 -26.25
CA ASN A 200 -6.10 -19.30 -27.38
C ASN A 200 -5.82 -20.08 -28.69
N LYS A 201 -4.59 -20.59 -28.87
CA LYS A 201 -4.20 -21.38 -30.04
C LYS A 201 -4.63 -22.85 -29.97
N SER A 202 -4.88 -23.41 -28.79
CA SER A 202 -5.16 -24.84 -28.61
C SER A 202 -6.61 -25.25 -28.91
N ASN A 203 -7.43 -24.34 -29.46
CA ASN A 203 -8.87 -24.52 -29.57
C ASN A 203 -9.55 -24.77 -28.20
N ARG A 204 -8.92 -24.30 -27.11
CA ARG A 204 -9.45 -24.33 -25.73
C ARG A 204 -9.79 -25.73 -25.22
N ASP A 205 -9.00 -26.73 -25.60
CA ASP A 205 -9.15 -28.07 -25.03
C ASP A 205 -8.89 -28.08 -23.51
N ALA A 206 -9.48 -29.08 -22.83
CA ALA A 206 -9.44 -29.16 -21.38
C ALA A 206 -8.02 -29.34 -20.80
N SER A 207 -7.10 -29.95 -21.57
CA SER A 207 -5.74 -30.15 -21.11
C SER A 207 -4.93 -28.85 -21.20
N ALA A 208 -5.05 -28.11 -22.29
CA ALA A 208 -4.42 -26.80 -22.44
C ALA A 208 -4.99 -25.76 -21.46
N THR A 209 -6.29 -25.84 -21.17
CA THR A 209 -6.96 -25.02 -20.15
C THR A 209 -6.31 -25.21 -18.78
N LYS A 210 -6.17 -26.46 -18.32
CA LYS A 210 -5.50 -26.78 -17.05
C LYS A 210 -4.03 -26.34 -17.03
N ALA A 211 -3.32 -26.54 -18.14
CA ALA A 211 -1.92 -26.13 -18.26
C ALA A 211 -1.76 -24.60 -18.20
N ALA A 212 -2.63 -23.85 -18.88
CA ALA A 212 -2.59 -22.39 -18.88
C ALA A 212 -2.94 -21.80 -17.51
N VAL A 213 -3.97 -22.32 -16.82
CA VAL A 213 -4.30 -21.87 -15.46
C VAL A 213 -3.13 -22.07 -14.52
N ARG A 214 -2.55 -23.27 -14.51
CA ARG A 214 -1.39 -23.58 -13.67
C ARG A 214 -0.20 -22.67 -13.95
N GLU A 215 0.11 -22.44 -15.23
CA GLU A 215 1.22 -21.59 -15.64
C GLU A 215 1.00 -20.12 -15.22
N ILE A 216 -0.24 -19.62 -15.34
CA ILE A 216 -0.59 -18.26 -14.89
C ILE A 216 -0.48 -18.15 -13.37
N GLU A 217 -1.00 -19.11 -12.61
CA GLU A 217 -0.88 -19.13 -11.14
C GLU A 217 0.59 -19.15 -10.69
N ASP A 218 1.42 -19.97 -11.33
CA ASP A 218 2.85 -20.05 -11.03
C ASP A 218 3.60 -18.76 -11.43
N ALA A 219 3.19 -18.10 -12.51
CA ALA A 219 3.74 -16.82 -12.92
C ALA A 219 3.36 -15.69 -11.94
N LEU A 220 2.11 -15.66 -11.47
CA LEU A 220 1.65 -14.64 -10.52
C LEU A 220 2.38 -14.72 -9.16
N LYS A 221 2.84 -15.91 -8.76
CA LYS A 221 3.69 -16.08 -7.56
C LYS A 221 5.05 -15.41 -7.68
N LEU A 222 5.57 -15.18 -8.89
CA LEU A 222 6.86 -14.51 -9.10
C LEU A 222 6.78 -13.00 -8.78
N ALA A 223 5.60 -12.38 -8.91
CA ALA A 223 5.42 -10.95 -8.71
C ALA A 223 4.13 -10.64 -7.92
N PRO A 224 4.05 -11.06 -6.63
CA PRO A 224 2.83 -10.93 -5.83
C PRO A 224 2.45 -9.46 -5.57
N ALA A 225 3.44 -8.57 -5.56
CA ALA A 225 3.25 -7.16 -5.22
C ALA A 225 3.00 -6.26 -6.44
N GLN A 226 2.57 -6.82 -7.58
CA GLN A 226 2.18 -6.10 -8.79
C GLN A 226 0.67 -6.22 -9.05
N ALA A 227 -0.12 -5.32 -8.45
CA ALA A 227 -1.58 -5.41 -8.40
C ALA A 227 -2.24 -5.53 -9.79
N GLU A 228 -1.74 -4.78 -10.78
CA GLU A 228 -2.28 -4.83 -12.15
C GLU A 228 -2.04 -6.17 -12.83
N LEU A 229 -0.84 -6.75 -12.65
CA LEU A 229 -0.52 -8.08 -13.19
C LEU A 229 -1.34 -9.17 -12.51
N GLN A 230 -1.55 -9.06 -11.19
CA GLN A 230 -2.42 -9.97 -10.43
C GLN A 230 -3.87 -9.90 -10.95
N ALA A 231 -4.42 -8.69 -11.08
CA ALA A 231 -5.77 -8.49 -11.59
C ALA A 231 -5.92 -9.02 -13.03
N ALA A 232 -4.95 -8.74 -13.90
CA ALA A 232 -4.95 -9.24 -15.28
C ALA A 232 -4.85 -10.77 -15.36
N GLY A 233 -3.95 -11.39 -14.61
CA GLY A 233 -3.79 -12.84 -14.58
C GLY A 233 -5.01 -13.57 -14.04
N LEU A 234 -5.60 -13.08 -12.95
CA LEU A 234 -6.84 -13.63 -12.38
C LEU A 234 -8.03 -13.49 -13.33
N LYS A 235 -8.12 -12.36 -14.05
CA LYS A 235 -9.13 -12.18 -15.09
C LYS A 235 -8.98 -13.21 -16.21
N ILE A 236 -7.76 -13.46 -16.68
CA ILE A 236 -7.49 -14.49 -17.70
C ILE A 236 -7.88 -15.88 -17.18
N ILE A 237 -7.57 -16.22 -15.92
CA ILE A 237 -8.00 -17.49 -15.32
C ILE A 237 -9.53 -17.62 -15.32
N ALA A 238 -10.25 -16.55 -14.99
CA ALA A 238 -11.72 -16.54 -15.03
C ALA A 238 -12.26 -16.72 -16.46
N ASP A 239 -11.66 -16.04 -17.44
CA ASP A 239 -12.02 -16.15 -18.86
C ASP A 239 -11.74 -17.56 -19.42
N ILE A 240 -10.69 -18.23 -18.93
CA ILE A 240 -10.36 -19.63 -19.27
C ILE A 240 -11.39 -20.61 -18.67
N GLY A 241 -11.92 -20.32 -17.47
CA GLY A 241 -12.87 -21.17 -16.74
C GLY A 241 -14.33 -21.03 -17.18
N GLY A 242 -14.69 -19.98 -17.93
CA GLY A 242 -16.06 -19.75 -18.40
C GLY A 242 -16.40 -20.57 -19.66
N THR A 243 -17.40 -21.45 -19.58
CA THR A 243 -17.98 -22.11 -20.76
C THR A 243 -18.74 -21.11 -21.65
N PRO A 244 -18.58 -21.15 -22.98
CA PRO A 244 -19.37 -20.30 -23.87
C PRO A 244 -20.75 -20.94 -24.10
N THR A 245 -21.81 -20.41 -23.47
CA THR A 245 -23.19 -20.79 -23.79
C THR A 245 -24.00 -19.60 -24.31
N ALA A 246 -24.68 -19.86 -25.42
CA ALA A 246 -25.47 -18.93 -26.19
C ALA A 246 -26.70 -18.41 -25.41
N SER A 247 -27.02 -17.15 -25.72
CA SER A 247 -28.09 -16.31 -25.19
C SER A 247 -29.50 -16.84 -25.44
N THR A 248 -30.28 -17.02 -24.36
CA THR A 248 -31.72 -16.74 -24.32
C THR A 248 -32.12 -16.34 -22.89
N ALA A 249 -32.54 -15.09 -22.69
CA ALA A 249 -33.21 -14.62 -21.48
C ALA A 249 -34.69 -15.12 -21.51
N PRO A 250 -35.38 -15.24 -20.35
CA PRO A 250 -35.83 -14.03 -19.66
C PRO A 250 -35.81 -14.07 -18.11
N THR A 251 -35.62 -12.86 -17.56
CA THR A 251 -36.16 -12.33 -16.29
C THR A 251 -35.94 -13.12 -14.99
N GLY A 252 -34.82 -12.80 -14.35
CA GLY A 252 -34.60 -12.97 -12.91
C GLY A 252 -33.16 -12.57 -12.58
N LYS A 253 -32.94 -11.36 -12.01
CA LYS A 253 -31.66 -11.08 -11.33
C LYS A 253 -31.60 -12.00 -10.10
N PRO A 254 -30.53 -12.78 -9.95
CA PRO A 254 -29.45 -12.26 -9.14
C PRO A 254 -28.06 -12.39 -9.80
N THR A 255 -27.30 -11.36 -9.46
CA THR A 255 -25.87 -11.08 -9.60
C THR A 255 -24.95 -12.27 -9.34
N ILE A 256 -23.84 -12.25 -10.08
CA ILE A 256 -22.63 -13.09 -9.96
C ILE A 256 -22.30 -13.37 -8.49
N THR A 257 -22.17 -14.64 -8.13
CA THR A 257 -22.04 -15.12 -6.75
C THR A 257 -20.69 -14.79 -6.11
N GLU A 258 -20.74 -13.87 -5.15
CA GLU A 258 -19.87 -13.73 -3.95
C GLU A 258 -19.99 -14.93 -2.98
N SER A 259 -20.17 -16.17 -3.45
CA SER A 259 -20.73 -17.25 -2.61
C SER A 259 -19.74 -18.05 -1.73
N SER A 260 -18.85 -17.37 -1.01
CA SER A 260 -18.19 -17.98 0.16
C SER A 260 -17.98 -17.02 1.33
N TRP A 261 -18.02 -15.71 1.08
CA TRP A 261 -17.90 -14.69 2.12
C TRP A 261 -19.27 -14.40 2.72
N MET A 262 -19.37 -14.54 4.03
CA MET A 262 -20.53 -14.16 4.84
C MET A 262 -20.20 -12.90 5.63
N ALA A 263 -21.24 -12.21 6.10
CA ALA A 263 -21.09 -11.02 6.93
C ALA A 263 -21.99 -11.10 8.18
N LEU A 264 -21.43 -10.70 9.32
CA LEU A 264 -22.20 -10.36 10.53
C LEU A 264 -22.06 -8.87 10.79
N GLU A 265 -23.11 -8.23 11.29
CA GLU A 265 -23.11 -6.80 11.57
C GLU A 265 -23.57 -6.49 12.99
N SER A 266 -22.98 -5.43 13.54
CA SER A 266 -23.43 -4.72 14.74
C SER A 266 -23.65 -3.24 14.40
N ASP A 267 -23.82 -2.40 15.41
CA ASP A 267 -24.00 -0.96 15.24
C ASP A 267 -22.78 -0.29 14.60
N ASN A 268 -21.56 -0.69 14.98
CA ASN A 268 -20.33 -0.05 14.57
C ASN A 268 -19.47 -0.89 13.61
N PHE A 269 -19.77 -2.19 13.45
CA PHE A 269 -18.89 -3.12 12.74
C PHE A 269 -19.63 -4.01 11.75
N ARG A 270 -18.88 -4.46 10.73
CA ARG A 270 -19.25 -5.54 9.81
C ARG A 270 -18.10 -6.53 9.73
N VAL A 271 -18.28 -7.75 10.23
CA VAL A 271 -17.28 -8.82 10.14
C VAL A 271 -17.55 -9.65 8.89
N ARG A 272 -16.63 -9.65 7.93
CA ARG A 272 -16.63 -10.51 6.73
C ARG A 272 -15.72 -11.73 6.98
N PHE A 273 -16.23 -12.93 6.72
CA PHE A 273 -15.53 -14.18 7.00
C PHE A 273 -15.96 -15.31 6.05
N GLN A 274 -15.23 -16.43 6.08
CA GLN A 274 -15.60 -17.67 5.43
C GLN A 274 -15.68 -18.80 6.47
N GLY A 275 -16.56 -19.79 6.28
CA GLY A 275 -16.66 -20.95 7.20
C GLY A 275 -17.56 -20.70 8.42
N SER A 276 -17.21 -21.24 9.59
CA SER A 276 -18.09 -21.19 10.78
C SER A 276 -18.30 -19.76 11.31
N PRO A 277 -19.53 -19.39 11.74
CA PRO A 277 -19.81 -18.07 12.30
C PRO A 277 -19.40 -17.89 13.77
N ASP A 278 -18.93 -18.93 14.46
CA ASP A 278 -18.69 -18.86 15.91
C ASP A 278 -17.61 -17.84 16.29
N VAL A 279 -16.44 -17.93 15.65
CA VAL A 279 -15.33 -16.98 15.85
C VAL A 279 -15.72 -15.56 15.39
N PRO A 280 -16.27 -15.34 14.18
CA PRO A 280 -16.77 -14.03 13.75
C PRO A 280 -17.78 -13.40 14.70
N LYS A 281 -18.69 -14.18 15.27
CA LYS A 281 -19.70 -13.68 16.21
C LYS A 281 -19.06 -13.22 17.52
N ALA A 282 -18.14 -13.99 18.08
CA ALA A 282 -17.38 -13.59 19.26
C ALA A 282 -16.53 -12.33 18.98
N LEU A 283 -15.91 -12.27 17.81
CA LEU A 283 -15.09 -11.14 17.36
C LEU A 283 -15.92 -9.86 17.23
N LEU A 284 -17.15 -9.95 16.70
CA LEU A 284 -18.06 -8.82 16.59
C LEU A 284 -18.43 -8.25 17.97
N THR A 285 -18.72 -9.12 18.95
CA THR A 285 -18.97 -8.69 20.33
C THR A 285 -17.74 -8.02 20.95
N LYS A 286 -16.55 -8.62 20.80
CA LYS A 286 -15.30 -8.05 21.28
C LYS A 286 -14.96 -6.71 20.63
N ALA A 287 -15.29 -6.51 19.36
CA ALA A 287 -15.07 -5.24 18.68
C ALA A 287 -15.90 -4.11 19.28
N GLU A 288 -17.18 -4.38 19.60
CA GLU A 288 -18.05 -3.40 20.26
C GLU A 288 -17.60 -3.07 21.69
N GLU A 289 -17.19 -4.08 22.46
CA GLU A 289 -16.62 -3.92 23.79
C GLU A 289 -15.30 -3.14 23.75
N GLY A 290 -14.39 -3.54 22.86
CA GLY A 290 -13.11 -2.89 22.64
C GLY A 290 -13.26 -1.43 22.24
N ARG A 291 -14.21 -1.11 21.36
CA ARG A 291 -14.49 0.28 20.98
C ARG A 291 -14.87 1.12 22.20
N ARG A 292 -15.80 0.63 23.03
CA ARG A 292 -16.21 1.33 24.25
C ARG A 292 -15.03 1.50 25.21
N ALA A 293 -14.26 0.44 25.43
CA ALA A 293 -13.13 0.45 26.36
C ALA A 293 -12.01 1.41 25.91
N ILE A 294 -11.62 1.39 24.63
CA ILE A 294 -10.54 2.23 24.10
C ILE A 294 -10.96 3.71 24.09
N PHE A 295 -12.20 4.04 23.72
CA PHE A 295 -12.70 5.41 23.83
C PHE A 295 -12.77 5.90 25.28
N ALA A 296 -13.23 5.06 26.20
CA ALA A 296 -13.27 5.39 27.63
C ALA A 296 -11.86 5.61 28.21
N LYS A 297 -10.85 4.85 27.73
CA LYS A 297 -9.45 4.99 28.14
C LYS A 297 -8.85 6.32 27.67
N TRP A 298 -9.00 6.66 26.39
CA TRP A 298 -8.27 7.78 25.79
C TRP A 298 -9.07 9.09 25.67
N SER A 299 -10.38 9.04 25.87
CA SER A 299 -11.30 10.15 25.64
C SER A 299 -12.54 10.03 26.52
N SER A 300 -13.66 10.59 26.09
CA SER A 300 -14.99 10.28 26.62
C SER A 300 -15.60 9.07 25.89
N PRO A 301 -16.62 8.43 26.48
CA PRO A 301 -17.38 7.38 25.78
C PRO A 301 -17.81 7.84 24.38
N PRO A 302 -17.82 6.93 23.40
CA PRO A 302 -18.07 7.31 22.02
C PRO A 302 -19.47 7.89 21.86
N SER A 303 -19.60 8.99 21.12
CA SER A 303 -20.90 9.56 20.77
C SER A 303 -21.44 8.91 19.49
N GLY A 304 -22.49 8.11 19.62
CA GLY A 304 -23.20 7.52 18.49
C GLY A 304 -22.46 6.38 17.78
N ASN A 305 -23.11 5.89 16.73
CA ASN A 305 -22.64 4.77 15.93
C ASN A 305 -21.74 5.26 14.79
N TRP A 306 -20.70 4.50 14.46
CA TRP A 306 -19.82 4.81 13.35
C TRP A 306 -20.55 4.78 12.02
N GLN A 307 -20.34 5.85 11.24
CA GLN A 307 -20.75 5.96 9.84
C GLN A 307 -19.53 6.49 9.06
N PRO A 308 -18.95 5.67 8.15
CA PRO A 308 -19.28 4.26 7.90
C PRO A 308 -18.90 3.34 9.07
N LYS A 309 -19.53 2.16 9.13
CA LYS A 309 -19.12 1.04 10.00
C LYS A 309 -17.67 0.63 9.68
N CYS A 310 -16.98 0.05 10.65
CA CYS A 310 -15.68 -0.58 10.44
C CYS A 310 -15.84 -1.99 9.88
N ASP A 311 -15.25 -2.24 8.71
CA ASP A 311 -15.17 -3.57 8.11
C ASP A 311 -14.06 -4.38 8.78
N ILE A 312 -14.39 -5.50 9.42
CA ILE A 312 -13.41 -6.47 9.93
C ILE A 312 -13.36 -7.64 8.94
N VAL A 313 -12.23 -7.89 8.29
CA VAL A 313 -12.07 -8.99 7.34
C VAL A 313 -11.23 -10.09 7.98
N LEU A 314 -11.84 -11.25 8.22
CA LEU A 314 -11.19 -12.39 8.83
C LEU A 314 -10.69 -13.36 7.75
N HIS A 315 -9.37 -13.35 7.53
CA HIS A 315 -8.67 -14.21 6.59
C HIS A 315 -8.35 -15.56 7.21
N ALA A 316 -8.36 -16.63 6.42
CA ALA A 316 -8.13 -17.99 6.94
C ALA A 316 -6.75 -18.15 7.60
N ASP A 317 -5.70 -17.63 6.95
CA ASP A 317 -4.31 -17.69 7.43
C ASP A 317 -3.48 -16.52 6.89
N GLY A 318 -2.17 -16.55 7.13
CA GLY A 318 -1.24 -15.49 6.73
C GLY A 318 -1.14 -15.24 5.23
N LYS A 319 -1.40 -16.24 4.38
CA LYS A 319 -1.27 -16.10 2.92
C LYS A 319 -2.38 -15.22 2.30
N PRO A 320 -3.69 -15.52 2.45
CA PRO A 320 -4.74 -14.63 1.95
C PRO A 320 -4.69 -13.26 2.63
N PHE A 321 -4.29 -13.20 3.92
CA PHE A 321 -4.05 -11.95 4.63
C PHE A 321 -2.98 -11.09 3.94
N ALA A 322 -1.80 -11.65 3.65
CA ALA A 322 -0.71 -10.94 3.00
C ALA A 322 -1.08 -10.43 1.61
N ILE A 323 -1.82 -11.23 0.83
CA ILE A 323 -2.33 -10.84 -0.48
C ILE A 323 -3.29 -9.66 -0.36
N ALA A 324 -4.23 -9.71 0.58
CA ALA A 324 -5.27 -8.69 0.73
C ALA A 324 -4.73 -7.37 1.29
N THR A 325 -3.73 -7.42 2.16
CA THR A 325 -3.24 -6.24 2.93
C THR A 325 -1.90 -5.70 2.45
N ASN A 326 -1.17 -6.45 1.62
CA ASN A 326 0.22 -6.18 1.25
C ASN A 326 1.15 -6.06 2.49
N GLN A 327 0.81 -6.75 3.57
CA GLN A 327 1.65 -6.96 4.75
C GLN A 327 2.37 -8.31 4.68
N PRO A 328 3.45 -8.50 5.46
CA PRO A 328 4.07 -9.81 5.63
C PRO A 328 3.07 -10.85 6.16
N ALA A 329 3.20 -12.10 5.74
CA ALA A 329 2.30 -13.19 6.16
C ALA A 329 2.39 -13.47 7.67
N GLU A 330 3.49 -13.05 8.30
CA GLU A 330 3.74 -13.17 9.73
C GLU A 330 2.96 -12.16 10.56
N ALA A 331 2.50 -11.05 9.98
CA ALA A 331 1.67 -10.09 10.69
C ALA A 331 0.31 -10.72 11.04
N THR A 332 -0.23 -10.39 12.21
CA THR A 332 -1.48 -10.96 12.72
C THR A 332 -2.71 -10.12 12.41
N GLY A 333 -2.51 -8.82 12.19
CA GLY A 333 -3.57 -7.88 11.86
C GLY A 333 -3.05 -6.63 11.16
N HIS A 334 -3.96 -5.89 10.54
CA HIS A 334 -3.68 -4.61 9.90
C HIS A 334 -4.91 -3.70 9.94
N ALA A 335 -4.75 -2.51 10.51
CA ALA A 335 -5.75 -1.46 10.45
C ALA A 335 -5.52 -0.50 9.27
N PHE A 336 -6.61 -0.10 8.64
CA PHE A 336 -6.67 0.91 7.59
C PHE A 336 -7.79 1.90 7.87
N VAL A 337 -7.50 3.19 7.75
CA VAL A 337 -8.49 4.26 7.84
C VAL A 337 -8.24 5.26 6.73
N LYS A 338 -9.30 5.66 6.05
CA LYS A 338 -9.27 6.75 5.07
C LYS A 338 -9.95 7.98 5.66
N LEU A 339 -9.26 9.11 5.64
CA LEU A 339 -9.82 10.41 6.02
C LEU A 339 -9.94 11.33 4.80
N GLU A 340 -11.11 11.90 4.61
CA GLU A 340 -11.38 12.93 3.61
C GLU A 340 -12.00 14.14 4.33
N ALA A 341 -11.42 15.32 4.11
CA ALA A 341 -11.85 16.56 4.77
C ALA A 341 -12.02 16.45 6.29
N LYS A 342 -11.13 15.69 6.95
CA LYS A 342 -11.11 15.39 8.40
C LYS A 342 -12.28 14.53 8.89
N GLN A 343 -12.98 13.88 7.98
CA GLN A 343 -14.00 12.88 8.29
C GLN A 343 -13.52 11.53 7.81
N VAL A 344 -13.74 10.51 8.61
CA VAL A 344 -13.41 9.15 8.23
C VAL A 344 -14.42 8.65 7.20
N THR A 345 -13.94 8.28 6.02
CA THR A 345 -14.75 7.77 4.90
C THR A 345 -14.60 6.27 4.68
N ASP A 346 -13.59 5.65 5.30
CA ASP A 346 -13.42 4.20 5.30
C ASP A 346 -12.70 3.75 6.59
N ARG A 347 -13.11 2.60 7.12
CA ARG A 347 -12.54 1.95 8.29
C ARG A 347 -12.46 0.47 8.01
N ARG A 348 -11.27 -0.10 8.07
CA ARG A 348 -11.05 -1.53 7.85
C ARG A 348 -10.01 -2.10 8.80
N ILE A 349 -10.26 -3.31 9.27
CA ILE A 349 -9.34 -4.11 10.06
C ILE A 349 -9.26 -5.49 9.39
N ASP A 350 -8.09 -5.88 8.93
CA ASP A 350 -7.83 -7.24 8.44
C ASP A 350 -7.20 -8.05 9.55
N LEU A 351 -7.68 -9.27 9.76
CA LEU A 351 -7.22 -10.19 10.81
C LEU A 351 -7.01 -11.59 10.27
N ARG A 352 -6.17 -12.35 10.97
CA ARG A 352 -5.93 -13.76 10.71
C ARG A 352 -6.74 -14.65 11.65
N ALA A 353 -7.45 -15.63 11.09
CA ALA A 353 -8.23 -16.60 11.86
C ALA A 353 -7.37 -17.64 12.57
N ASP A 354 -6.16 -17.89 12.07
CA ASP A 354 -5.18 -18.80 12.66
C ASP A 354 -4.37 -18.16 13.80
N ASP A 355 -4.60 -16.88 14.12
CA ASP A 355 -4.05 -16.24 15.30
C ASP A 355 -4.86 -16.61 16.56
N ALA A 356 -4.21 -17.33 17.47
CA ALA A 356 -4.80 -17.73 18.75
C ALA A 356 -5.26 -16.52 19.61
N ASN A 357 -4.69 -15.33 19.38
CA ASN A 357 -4.97 -14.12 20.14
C ASN A 357 -5.77 -13.08 19.34
N VAL A 358 -6.44 -13.49 18.25
CA VAL A 358 -7.10 -12.59 17.30
C VAL A 358 -8.07 -11.61 17.96
N GLY A 359 -8.83 -12.07 18.97
CA GLY A 359 -9.88 -11.28 19.59
C GLY A 359 -9.42 -10.35 20.72
N ASP A 360 -8.53 -10.81 21.59
CA ASP A 360 -8.17 -10.07 22.82
C ASP A 360 -6.94 -9.17 22.61
N GLU A 361 -6.00 -9.58 21.76
CA GLU A 361 -4.74 -8.87 21.59
C GLU A 361 -4.71 -8.17 20.23
N THR A 362 -4.78 -8.94 19.14
CA THR A 362 -4.63 -8.40 17.79
C THR A 362 -5.75 -7.43 17.45
N LEU A 363 -7.02 -7.80 17.66
CA LEU A 363 -8.15 -6.90 17.43
C LEU A 363 -8.05 -5.63 18.29
N ALA A 364 -7.68 -5.74 19.57
CA ALA A 364 -7.59 -4.57 20.44
C ALA A 364 -6.52 -3.59 19.97
N ARG A 365 -5.37 -4.09 19.51
CA ARG A 365 -4.30 -3.29 18.91
C ARG A 365 -4.76 -2.60 17.63
N GLU A 366 -5.31 -3.36 16.67
CA GLU A 366 -5.73 -2.80 15.38
C GLU A 366 -6.90 -1.82 15.53
N LEU A 367 -7.85 -2.12 16.40
CA LEU A 367 -8.98 -1.24 16.72
C LEU A 367 -8.51 0.08 17.34
N THR A 368 -7.42 0.06 18.11
CA THR A 368 -6.85 1.29 18.64
C THR A 368 -6.40 2.21 17.51
N TYR A 369 -5.70 1.71 16.48
CA TYR A 369 -5.33 2.53 15.32
C TYR A 369 -6.55 3.15 14.61
N VAL A 370 -7.64 2.38 14.48
CA VAL A 370 -8.88 2.92 13.89
C VAL A 370 -9.44 4.06 14.73
N ILE A 371 -9.46 3.93 16.06
CA ILE A 371 -9.97 4.95 16.97
C ILE A 371 -9.07 6.18 17.02
N LEU A 372 -7.75 6.04 16.87
CA LEU A 372 -6.83 7.17 16.84
C LEU A 372 -7.17 8.16 15.71
N ALA A 373 -7.70 7.69 14.58
CA ALA A 373 -8.16 8.55 13.50
C ALA A 373 -9.33 9.46 13.90
N ASP A 374 -10.25 8.98 14.76
CA ASP A 374 -11.34 9.80 15.29
C ASP A 374 -10.85 10.75 16.39
N LEU A 375 -9.84 10.34 17.17
CA LEU A 375 -9.29 11.15 18.27
C LEU A 375 -8.40 12.29 17.78
N PHE A 376 -7.77 12.13 16.61
CA PHE A 376 -6.81 13.04 15.99
C PHE A 376 -7.11 13.28 14.49
N PRO A 377 -8.30 13.77 14.12
CA PRO A 377 -8.73 13.88 12.72
C PRO A 377 -8.01 14.98 11.94
N ASP A 378 -7.34 15.91 12.64
CA ASP A 378 -6.72 17.08 12.04
C ASP A 378 -5.30 16.82 11.52
N ARG A 379 -4.57 15.85 12.13
CA ARG A 379 -3.15 15.60 11.89
C ARG A 379 -2.74 14.20 12.35
N ASP A 380 -1.84 13.59 11.59
CA ASP A 380 -1.25 12.31 11.96
C ASP A 380 -0.48 12.39 13.28
N LEU A 381 -0.66 11.37 14.11
CA LEU A 381 0.11 11.20 15.32
C LEU A 381 1.57 10.83 15.01
N PRO A 382 2.52 11.24 15.86
CA PRO A 382 3.84 10.63 15.87
C PRO A 382 3.72 9.11 15.99
N ARG A 383 4.46 8.39 15.15
CA ARG A 383 4.34 6.93 15.04
C ARG A 383 4.59 6.22 16.37
N TRP A 384 5.57 6.67 17.15
CA TRP A 384 5.86 6.11 18.46
C TRP A 384 4.65 6.17 19.41
N ALA A 385 3.92 7.29 19.38
CA ALA A 385 2.75 7.48 20.24
C ALA A 385 1.61 6.57 19.79
N ALA A 386 1.35 6.48 18.49
CA ALA A 386 0.34 5.58 17.95
C ALA A 386 0.64 4.11 18.28
N ILE A 387 1.90 3.67 18.12
CA ILE A 387 2.33 2.32 18.48
C ILE A 387 2.15 2.06 19.97
N GLY A 388 2.65 2.96 20.82
CA GLY A 388 2.55 2.77 22.27
C GLY A 388 1.11 2.70 22.73
N MET A 389 0.23 3.59 22.23
CA MET A 389 -1.20 3.55 22.55
C MET A 389 -1.87 2.24 22.10
N ALA A 390 -1.55 1.75 20.89
CA ALA A 390 -2.13 0.53 20.35
C ALA A 390 -1.67 -0.73 21.07
N VAL A 391 -0.36 -0.86 21.35
CA VAL A 391 0.19 -2.02 22.04
C VAL A 391 -0.23 -2.04 23.51
N LEU A 392 -0.43 -0.89 24.16
CA LEU A 392 -1.03 -0.80 25.51
C LEU A 392 -2.49 -1.26 25.60
N SER A 393 -3.13 -1.57 24.47
CA SER A 393 -4.44 -2.24 24.43
C SER A 393 -4.32 -3.76 24.34
N ALA A 394 -3.11 -4.31 24.18
CA ALA A 394 -2.78 -5.73 24.07
C ALA A 394 -1.86 -6.13 25.23
N ALA A 395 -2.40 -6.83 26.23
CA ALA A 395 -1.74 -7.04 27.52
C ALA A 395 -0.46 -7.88 27.39
N SER A 396 -0.53 -8.96 26.60
CA SER A 396 0.62 -9.85 26.39
C SER A 396 1.75 -9.15 25.63
N GLU A 397 1.41 -8.30 24.66
CA GLU A 397 2.41 -7.55 23.89
C GLU A 397 3.07 -6.45 24.72
N THR A 398 2.29 -5.81 25.59
CA THR A 398 2.80 -4.85 26.58
C THR A 398 3.82 -5.51 27.50
N GLU A 399 3.48 -6.67 28.07
CA GLU A 399 4.38 -7.42 28.94
C GLU A 399 5.66 -7.82 28.21
N ARG A 400 5.56 -8.33 26.97
CA ARG A 400 6.72 -8.66 26.14
C ARG A 400 7.62 -7.44 25.91
N CYS A 401 7.05 -6.26 25.66
CA CYS A 401 7.83 -5.04 25.50
C CYS A 401 8.56 -4.67 26.80
N GLN A 402 7.87 -4.74 27.94
CA GLN A 402 8.46 -4.47 29.26
C GLN A 402 9.60 -5.44 29.58
N GLN A 403 9.46 -6.73 29.26
CA GLN A 403 10.50 -7.74 29.46
C GLN A 403 11.70 -7.55 28.52
N THR A 404 11.49 -6.99 27.33
CA THR A 404 12.53 -6.79 26.32
C THR A 404 13.35 -5.51 26.55
N LEU A 405 12.76 -4.49 27.19
CA LEU A 405 13.40 -3.19 27.44
C LEU A 405 14.78 -3.27 28.12
N PRO A 406 14.99 -4.08 29.18
CA PRO A 406 16.30 -4.15 29.84
C PRO A 406 17.39 -4.72 28.93
N ARG A 407 17.03 -5.61 27.99
CA ARG A 407 17.95 -6.16 26.98
C ARG A 407 18.35 -5.07 25.99
N CYS A 408 17.37 -4.41 25.36
CA CYS A 408 17.62 -3.33 24.41
C CYS A 408 18.51 -2.23 25.01
N GLN A 409 18.31 -1.91 26.29
CA GLN A 409 19.17 -0.96 26.96
C GLN A 409 20.60 -1.46 27.16
N ARG A 410 20.77 -2.69 27.67
CA ARG A 410 22.10 -3.27 27.92
C ARG A 410 22.92 -3.33 26.64
N ASP A 411 22.26 -3.64 25.53
CA ASP A 411 22.87 -3.79 24.22
C ASP A 411 23.10 -2.45 23.51
N GLY A 412 22.67 -1.33 24.11
CA GLY A 412 22.81 0.02 23.54
C GLY A 412 21.91 0.26 22.32
N GLU A 413 20.82 -0.51 22.18
CA GLU A 413 19.90 -0.45 21.04
C GLU A 413 18.86 0.68 21.16
N LEU A 414 18.67 1.25 22.36
CA LEU A 414 17.69 2.32 22.58
C LEU A 414 18.09 3.61 21.86
N PHE A 415 17.10 4.34 21.36
CA PHE A 415 17.32 5.61 20.71
C PHE A 415 17.63 6.70 21.74
N GLY A 416 18.31 7.77 21.33
CA GLY A 416 18.30 9.01 22.12
C GLY A 416 16.92 9.64 22.00
N LEU A 417 16.28 10.02 23.12
CA LEU A 417 14.86 10.37 23.12
C LEU A 417 14.50 11.52 22.17
N ALA A 418 15.37 12.54 22.02
CA ALA A 418 15.13 13.61 21.05
C ALA A 418 15.04 13.07 19.61
N ALA A 419 15.97 12.21 19.20
CA ALA A 419 15.95 11.58 17.88
C ALA A 419 14.78 10.60 17.71
N PHE A 420 14.39 9.92 18.78
CA PHE A 420 13.23 9.04 18.81
C PHE A 420 11.92 9.79 18.56
N LEU A 421 11.71 10.90 19.28
CA LEU A 421 10.51 11.72 19.17
C LEU A 421 10.40 12.41 17.80
N ASP A 422 11.54 12.77 17.20
CA ASP A 422 11.63 13.43 15.89
C ASP A 422 11.71 12.44 14.71
N LEU A 423 11.74 11.12 14.95
CA LEU A 423 11.91 10.14 13.89
C LEU A 423 10.74 10.19 12.90
N LYS A 424 11.06 10.59 11.66
CA LYS A 424 10.10 10.63 10.54
C LYS A 424 10.20 9.33 9.75
N GLY A 425 9.08 8.64 9.60
CA GLY A 425 8.99 7.38 8.86
C GLY A 425 9.30 6.15 9.71
N PRO A 426 9.40 4.96 9.08
CA PRO A 426 9.69 3.73 9.78
C PRO A 426 11.14 3.67 10.25
N PRO A 427 11.43 3.03 11.41
CA PRO A 427 12.80 2.76 11.82
C PRO A 427 13.47 1.77 10.86
N LYS A 428 14.81 1.71 10.90
CA LYS A 428 15.56 0.68 10.17
C LYS A 428 15.19 -0.72 10.68
N PRO A 429 15.25 -1.77 9.84
CA PRO A 429 14.89 -3.14 10.24
C PRO A 429 15.52 -3.62 11.54
N GLU A 430 16.80 -3.34 11.74
CA GLU A 430 17.56 -3.72 12.95
C GLU A 430 17.10 -2.98 14.23
N ALA A 431 16.44 -1.84 14.08
CA ALA A 431 16.02 -0.99 15.19
C ALA A 431 14.51 -1.05 15.47
N VAL A 432 13.75 -1.86 14.71
CA VAL A 432 12.29 -1.95 14.87
C VAL A 432 11.92 -2.44 16.27
N THR A 433 12.58 -3.48 16.78
CA THR A 433 12.31 -4.01 18.12
C THR A 433 12.51 -2.95 19.19
N ALA A 434 13.66 -2.27 19.17
CA ALA A 434 13.95 -1.18 20.11
C ALA A 434 12.93 -0.04 20.00
N TYR A 435 12.52 0.32 18.77
CA TYR A 435 11.56 1.39 18.53
C TYR A 435 10.18 1.06 19.13
N TYR A 436 9.69 -0.17 18.96
CA TYR A 436 8.42 -0.60 19.54
C TYR A 436 8.49 -0.64 21.08
N VAL A 437 9.56 -1.20 21.61
CA VAL A 437 9.77 -1.32 23.07
C VAL A 437 9.86 0.06 23.73
N GLU A 438 10.61 0.99 23.13
CA GLU A 438 10.72 2.38 23.60
C GLU A 438 9.40 3.14 23.45
N SER A 439 8.64 2.91 22.37
CA SER A 439 7.30 3.48 22.17
C SER A 439 6.35 3.09 23.29
N VAL A 440 6.26 1.79 23.60
CA VAL A 440 5.38 1.28 24.65
C VAL A 440 5.82 1.80 26.01
N SER A 441 7.11 1.67 26.35
CA SER A 441 7.62 2.09 27.65
C SER A 441 7.45 3.59 27.89
N LEU A 442 7.66 4.43 26.88
CA LEU A 442 7.52 5.88 27.01
C LEU A 442 6.06 6.29 27.18
N VAL A 443 5.14 5.75 26.36
CA VAL A 443 3.70 6.03 26.51
C VAL A 443 3.21 5.57 27.87
N ASP A 444 3.59 4.36 28.29
CA ASP A 444 3.24 3.81 29.59
C ASP A 444 3.73 4.71 30.74
N HIS A 445 4.98 5.17 30.67
CA HIS A 445 5.55 6.10 31.65
C HIS A 445 4.80 7.43 31.72
N LEU A 446 4.52 8.05 30.57
CA LEU A 446 3.81 9.34 30.51
C LEU A 446 2.35 9.24 30.97
N VAL A 447 1.69 8.10 30.72
CA VAL A 447 0.35 7.82 31.23
C VAL A 447 0.41 7.63 32.75
N HIS A 448 1.30 6.79 33.27
CA HIS A 448 1.46 6.58 34.72
C HIS A 448 1.85 7.83 35.49
N LYS A 449 2.69 8.70 34.89
CA LYS A 449 3.11 9.95 35.52
C LYS A 449 1.95 10.89 35.81
N LYS A 450 0.90 10.86 34.98
CA LYS A 450 -0.31 11.67 35.15
C LYS A 450 -1.57 10.87 34.87
N ASN A 451 -1.95 10.72 33.60
CA ASN A 451 -3.07 9.91 33.12
C ASN A 451 -3.17 10.00 31.58
N GLU A 452 -4.03 9.18 31.00
CA GLU A 452 -4.33 9.07 29.58
C GLU A 452 -4.84 10.40 28.98
N LYS A 453 -5.70 11.12 29.72
CA LYS A 453 -6.22 12.41 29.29
C LYS A 453 -5.10 13.43 29.11
N THR A 454 -4.17 13.48 30.06
CA THR A 454 -3.02 14.39 29.99
C THR A 454 -2.09 14.01 28.84
N PHE A 455 -1.84 12.71 28.64
CA PHE A 455 -1.07 12.23 27.50
C PHE A 455 -1.69 12.63 26.16
N ARG A 456 -3.02 12.47 26.01
CA ARG A 456 -3.73 12.92 24.81
C ARG A 456 -3.59 14.43 24.58
N ILE A 457 -3.74 15.24 25.63
CA ILE A 457 -3.58 16.70 25.52
C ILE A 457 -2.14 17.05 25.13
N PHE A 458 -1.15 16.34 25.68
CA PHE A 458 0.25 16.49 25.28
C PHE A 458 0.47 16.26 23.79
N LEU A 459 -0.11 15.20 23.20
CA LEU A 459 0.03 14.96 21.76
C LEU A 459 -0.58 16.10 20.93
N LEU A 460 -1.75 16.62 21.33
CA LEU A 460 -2.39 17.76 20.66
C LEU A 460 -1.55 19.04 20.78
N ASP A 461 -1.00 19.32 21.97
CA ASP A 461 -0.15 20.47 22.20
C ASP A 461 1.18 20.36 21.46
N ALA A 462 1.77 19.16 21.38
CA ALA A 462 3.03 18.93 20.67
C ALA A 462 2.87 19.25 19.18
N GLN A 463 1.74 18.85 18.57
CA GLN A 463 1.42 19.20 17.18
C GLN A 463 1.24 20.71 16.97
N ARG A 464 0.77 21.45 17.97
CA ARG A 464 0.46 22.89 17.87
C ARG A 464 1.64 23.80 18.22
N TYR A 465 2.42 23.43 19.24
CA TYR A 465 3.43 24.29 19.86
C TYR A 465 4.85 23.71 19.80
N GLY A 466 4.99 22.46 19.35
CA GLY A 466 6.24 21.71 19.42
C GLY A 466 6.37 20.90 20.72
N THR A 467 7.16 19.82 20.64
CA THR A 467 7.31 18.82 21.69
C THR A 467 7.75 19.41 23.03
N GLU A 468 8.79 20.25 23.08
CA GLU A 468 9.31 20.81 24.33
C GLU A 468 8.29 21.67 25.07
N LYS A 469 7.63 22.59 24.37
CA LYS A 469 6.57 23.43 24.98
C LYS A 469 5.40 22.58 25.49
N ALA A 470 5.08 21.50 24.79
CA ALA A 470 4.03 20.59 25.23
C ALA A 470 4.45 19.79 26.46
N LEU A 471 5.71 19.33 26.53
CA LEU A 471 6.27 18.67 27.70
C LEU A 471 6.30 19.59 28.91
N GLU A 472 6.72 20.85 28.75
CA GLU A 472 6.72 21.84 29.83
C GLU A 472 5.30 22.05 30.38
N ARG A 473 4.33 22.31 29.49
CA ARG A 473 2.95 22.58 29.89
C ARG A 473 2.25 21.39 30.52
N GLN A 474 2.43 20.20 29.94
CA GLN A 474 1.65 19.03 30.32
C GLN A 474 2.34 18.17 31.36
N TYR A 475 3.67 18.21 31.47
CA TYR A 475 4.44 17.36 32.37
C TYR A 475 5.44 18.12 33.25
N GLY A 476 5.76 19.39 32.94
CA GLY A 476 6.70 20.20 33.71
C GLY A 476 8.17 19.98 33.34
N TYR A 477 8.46 19.29 32.22
CA TYR A 477 9.83 19.13 31.73
C TYR A 477 10.23 20.32 30.88
N ALA A 478 11.32 21.00 31.24
CA ALA A 478 11.83 22.12 30.47
C ALA A 478 12.47 21.66 29.15
N THR A 479 12.99 20.42 29.10
CA THR A 479 13.66 19.87 27.92
C THR A 479 13.31 18.40 27.71
N VAL A 480 13.48 17.91 26.47
CA VAL A 480 13.39 16.46 26.18
C VAL A 480 14.41 15.66 26.99
N LYS A 481 15.57 16.23 27.29
CA LYS A 481 16.62 15.57 28.07
C LYS A 481 16.17 15.27 29.50
N GLU A 482 15.43 16.18 30.14
CA GLU A 482 14.91 15.94 31.49
C GLU A 482 13.94 14.75 31.52
N LEU A 483 13.07 14.66 30.51
CA LEU A 483 12.19 13.50 30.32
C LEU A 483 13.02 12.22 30.09
N ASP A 484 14.03 12.25 29.23
CA ASP A 484 14.89 11.09 28.94
C ASP A 484 15.58 10.56 30.20
N ASP A 485 16.18 11.46 30.99
CA ASP A 485 16.90 11.10 32.22
C ASP A 485 15.93 10.54 33.29
N GLU A 486 14.72 11.10 33.42
CA GLU A 486 13.70 10.57 34.35
C GLU A 486 13.13 9.22 33.88
N TRP A 487 12.68 9.15 32.63
CA TRP A 487 12.06 7.96 32.07
C TRP A 487 13.01 6.76 32.14
N ARG A 488 14.27 6.92 31.71
CA ARG A 488 15.27 5.85 31.81
C ARG A 488 15.48 5.41 33.24
N ARG A 489 15.58 6.34 34.19
CA ARG A 489 15.75 6.02 35.61
C ARG A 489 14.57 5.21 36.14
N ALA A 490 13.34 5.61 35.81
CA ALA A 490 12.13 4.92 36.22
C ALA A 490 12.05 3.51 35.59
N ALA A 491 12.17 3.43 34.26
CA ALA A 491 12.04 2.19 33.50
C ALA A 491 13.08 1.13 33.91
N LEU A 492 14.28 1.56 34.31
CA LEU A 492 15.34 0.67 34.78
C LEU A 492 15.22 0.24 36.23
N THR A 493 14.57 1.06 37.06
CA THR A 493 14.34 0.71 38.46
C THR A 493 13.28 -0.37 38.55
N THR A 494 12.21 -0.25 37.75
CA THR A 494 11.17 -1.29 37.63
C THR A 494 11.72 -2.62 37.12
N ALA A 495 12.71 -2.60 36.21
CA ALA A 495 13.36 -3.80 35.68
C ALA A 495 14.25 -4.56 36.68
N ARG A 496 14.67 -3.93 37.79
CA ARG A 496 15.55 -4.55 38.81
C ARG A 496 14.80 -5.15 40.01
N GLY A 497 13.47 -5.10 40.00
CA GLY A 497 12.62 -5.82 40.93
C GLY A 497 11.70 -4.92 41.74
N GLN A 498 10.41 -4.94 41.40
CA GLN A 498 9.27 -5.05 42.31
C GLN A 498 7.97 -5.00 41.48
N LYS A 499 7.11 -6.02 41.64
CA LYS A 499 5.66 -5.86 41.44
C LYS A 499 5.17 -4.85 42.50
N PRO A 500 4.15 -4.02 42.20
CA PRO A 500 3.49 -3.22 43.24
C PRO A 500 2.99 -4.09 44.39
#